data_AF-A0A4Y2LZX7-F1
#
_entry.id   AF-A0A4Y2LZX7-F1
#
_cell.length_a   1.000
_cell.length_b   1.000
_cell.length_c   1.000
_cell.angle_alpha   90.00
_cell.angle_beta   90.00
_cell.angle_gamma   90.00
#
_symmetry.space_group_name_H-M   'P 1'
#
loop_
_entity.id
_entity.type
_entity.pdbx_description
1 polymer ?
#
loop_
_entity_poly.entity_id
_entity_poly.type
_entity_poly.pdbx_seq_one_letter_code
_entity_poly.pdbx_strand_id
1 'polypeptide(L)'
;MTGEEKLRMLVIGKSKSPRCFKGIQSLEVKYEFNKKSWMTSEIFDRWLKALDKQMGQQHRKIALLIDNCPTHSKDCGEKLKNVNVIFFPPNRRKICSHWISE
;
A
#
# COMPACT_ATOMS: atom_id res chain seq x y z
N MET A 1 7.19 -18.11 13.14
CA MET A 1 6.44 -17.42 12.07
C MET A 1 7.22 -17.61 10.78
N THR A 2 6.68 -18.31 9.79
CA THR A 2 7.39 -18.66 8.55
C THR A 2 7.37 -17.56 7.48
N GLY A 3 6.55 -16.50 7.63
CA GLY A 3 6.57 -15.34 6.73
C GLY A 3 6.24 -15.66 5.27
N GLU A 4 5.53 -16.76 5.03
CA GLU A 4 5.28 -17.33 3.71
C GLU A 4 4.19 -16.59 2.91
N GLU A 5 3.31 -15.87 3.60
CA GLU A 5 2.24 -15.12 2.94
C GLU A 5 2.68 -13.69 2.61
N LYS A 6 2.63 -13.35 1.32
CA LYS A 6 2.95 -12.01 0.82
C LYS A 6 1.77 -11.44 0.03
N LEU A 7 1.42 -10.19 0.31
CA LEU A 7 0.46 -9.46 -0.50
C LEU A 7 1.07 -9.11 -1.86
N ARG A 8 0.23 -9.09 -2.88
CA ARG A 8 0.61 -8.64 -4.22
C ARG A 8 1.10 -7.19 -4.17
N MET A 9 2.29 -6.96 -4.72
CA MET A 9 2.94 -5.65 -4.70
C MET A 9 2.14 -4.60 -5.49
N LEU A 10 2.08 -3.39 -4.94
CA LEU A 10 1.54 -2.19 -5.60
C LEU A 10 2.69 -1.32 -6.11
N VAL A 11 2.70 -1.05 -7.42
CA VAL A 11 3.71 -0.23 -8.09
C VAL A 11 3.06 1.06 -8.57
N ILE A 12 3.67 2.21 -8.26
CA ILE A 12 3.16 3.53 -8.67
C ILE A 12 4.13 4.17 -9.65
N GLY A 13 3.69 4.35 -10.90
CA GLY A 13 4.49 5.01 -11.94
C GLY A 13 3.97 6.39 -12.32
N LYS A 14 4.75 7.12 -13.14
CA LYS A 14 4.36 8.46 -13.62
C LYS A 14 3.29 8.41 -14.69
N SER A 15 3.47 7.49 -15.65
CA SER A 15 2.60 7.36 -16.82
C SER A 15 1.44 6.42 -16.54
N LYS A 16 0.24 6.76 -17.01
CA LYS A 16 -0.89 5.83 -16.99
C LYS A 16 -0.64 4.57 -17.83
N SER A 17 0.12 4.71 -18.93
CA SER A 17 0.51 3.61 -19.81
C SER A 17 2.01 3.70 -20.12
N PRO A 18 2.86 3.07 -19.31
CA PRO A 18 4.30 3.00 -19.58
C PRO A 18 4.60 2.26 -20.89
N ARG A 19 5.57 2.77 -21.66
CA ARG A 19 6.00 2.12 -22.92
C ARG A 19 6.50 0.68 -22.70
N CYS A 20 7.10 0.40 -21.54
CA CYS A 20 7.57 -0.94 -21.17
C CYS A 20 6.43 -1.95 -20.94
N PHE A 21 5.18 -1.51 -20.80
CA PHE A 21 4.02 -2.41 -20.66
C PHE A 21 3.34 -2.71 -22.00
N LYS A 22 3.84 -2.16 -23.11
CA LYS A 22 3.28 -2.41 -24.43
C LYS A 22 3.41 -3.90 -24.79
N GLY A 23 2.28 -4.54 -25.09
CA GLY A 23 2.24 -5.97 -25.44
C GLY A 23 2.19 -6.92 -24.25
N ILE A 24 2.20 -6.41 -23.01
CA ILE A 24 2.00 -7.23 -21.82
C ILE A 24 0.49 -7.43 -21.61
N GLN A 25 0.05 -8.69 -21.60
CA GLN A 25 -1.37 -9.04 -21.43
C GLN A 25 -1.80 -9.04 -19.96
N SER A 26 -0.92 -9.45 -19.06
CA SER A 26 -1.17 -9.47 -17.62
C SER A 26 0.10 -9.08 -16.87
N LEU A 27 -0.05 -8.24 -15.85
CA LEU A 27 1.00 -7.93 -14.90
C LEU A 27 0.79 -8.80 -13.65
N GLU A 28 1.87 -9.23 -13.01
CA GLU A 28 1.84 -9.90 -11.71
C GLU A 28 1.73 -8.92 -10.54
N VAL A 29 1.95 -7.63 -10.80
CA VAL A 29 1.83 -6.54 -9.82
C VAL A 29 0.55 -5.75 -10.02
N LYS A 30 0.07 -5.06 -8.99
CA LYS A 30 -0.95 -4.01 -9.17
C LYS A 30 -0.24 -2.74 -9.58
N TYR A 31 -0.70 -2.08 -10.64
CA TYR A 31 -0.10 -0.84 -11.12
C TYR A 31 -1.08 0.32 -10.96
N GLU A 32 -0.62 1.40 -10.35
CA GLU A 32 -1.31 2.68 -10.25
C GLU A 32 -0.42 3.78 -10.84
N PHE A 33 -1.03 4.90 -11.21
CA PHE A 33 -0.29 6.03 -11.78
C PHE A 33 -0.52 7.31 -11.00
N ASN A 34 0.53 8.11 -10.90
CA ASN A 34 0.46 9.47 -10.37
C ASN A 34 1.57 10.29 -11.03
N LYS A 35 1.29 11.53 -11.46
CA LYS A 35 2.28 12.38 -12.16
C LYS A 35 3.62 12.51 -11.42
N LYS A 36 3.57 12.49 -10.09
CA LYS A 36 4.74 12.58 -9.20
C LYS A 36 5.37 11.23 -8.82
N SER A 37 4.78 10.10 -9.24
CA SER A 37 5.26 8.75 -8.95
C SER A 37 5.33 8.34 -7.48
N TRP A 38 4.67 9.08 -6.59
CA TRP A 38 4.58 8.81 -5.16
C TRP A 38 3.16 8.38 -4.75
N MET A 39 3.07 7.76 -3.57
CA MET A 39 1.81 7.38 -2.92
C MET A 39 0.93 8.62 -2.67
N THR A 40 -0.39 8.45 -2.80
CA THR A 40 -1.39 9.44 -2.38
C THR A 40 -2.40 8.80 -1.45
N SER A 41 -3.09 9.59 -0.63
CA SER A 41 -4.17 9.10 0.23
C SER A 41 -5.26 8.38 -0.56
N GLU A 42 -5.56 8.85 -1.78
CA GLU A 42 -6.54 8.21 -2.67
C GLU A 42 -6.08 6.83 -3.16
N ILE A 43 -4.82 6.69 -3.60
CA ILE A 43 -4.26 5.40 -4.02
C ILE A 43 -4.24 4.43 -2.82
N PHE A 44 -3.83 4.94 -1.66
CA PHE A 44 -3.77 4.17 -0.43
C PHE A 44 -5.16 3.68 0.03
N ASP A 45 -6.17 4.55 0.00
CA ASP A 45 -7.56 4.19 0.35
C ASP A 45 -8.15 3.14 -0.60
N ARG A 46 -7.93 3.28 -1.91
CA ARG A 46 -8.33 2.27 -2.91
C ARG A 46 -7.66 0.93 -2.64
N TRP A 47 -6.37 0.93 -2.32
CA TRP A 47 -5.64 -0.28 -1.96
C TRP A 47 -6.16 -0.92 -0.67
N LEU A 48 -6.42 -0.13 0.38
CA LEU A 48 -6.98 -0.61 1.66
C LEU A 48 -8.35 -1.27 1.49
N LYS A 49 -9.26 -0.65 0.73
CA LYS A 49 -10.59 -1.22 0.45
C LYS A 49 -10.51 -2.54 -0.30
N ALA A 50 -9.58 -2.64 -1.25
CA ALA A 50 -9.35 -3.89 -1.97
C ALA A 50 -8.78 -4.99 -1.06
N LEU A 51 -7.87 -4.63 -0.16
CA LEU A 51 -7.33 -5.55 0.85
C LEU A 51 -8.42 -6.05 1.81
N ASP A 52 -9.27 -5.15 2.30
CA ASP A 52 -10.37 -5.50 3.20
C ASP A 52 -11.38 -6.45 2.58
N LYS A 53 -11.72 -6.22 1.30
CA LYS A 53 -12.56 -7.15 0.53
C LYS A 53 -11.90 -8.51 0.38
N GLN A 54 -10.60 -8.55 0.06
CA GLN A 54 -9.85 -9.79 -0.08
C GLN A 54 -9.82 -10.58 1.24
N MET A 55 -9.56 -9.90 2.37
CA MET A 55 -9.56 -10.54 3.68
C MET A 55 -10.95 -11.06 4.07
N GLY A 56 -12.00 -10.31 3.74
CA GLY A 56 -13.38 -10.77 3.91
C GLY A 56 -13.71 -12.02 3.10
N GLN A 57 -13.26 -12.11 1.84
CA GLN A 57 -13.42 -13.30 1.00
C GLN A 57 -12.66 -14.51 1.55
N GLN A 58 -11.55 -14.27 2.25
CA GLN A 58 -10.79 -15.31 2.94
C GLN A 58 -11.32 -15.60 4.36
N HIS A 59 -12.39 -14.93 4.81
CA HIS A 59 -12.91 -15.01 6.17
C HIS A 59 -11.87 -14.70 7.26
N ARG A 60 -10.96 -13.76 6.98
CA ARG A 60 -9.86 -13.38 7.87
C ARG A 60 -10.00 -11.95 8.35
N LYS A 61 -9.52 -11.70 9.57
CA LYS A 61 -9.30 -10.36 10.10
C LYS A 61 -7.81 -10.17 10.36
N ILE A 62 -7.26 -9.03 9.94
CA ILE A 62 -5.85 -8.72 10.07
C ILE A 62 -5.64 -7.34 10.69
N ALA A 63 -4.50 -7.16 11.34
CA ALA A 63 -4.00 -5.84 11.74
C ALA A 63 -2.91 -5.39 10.76
N LEU A 64 -3.07 -4.20 10.20
CA LEU A 64 -2.09 -3.55 9.34
C LEU A 64 -1.34 -2.50 10.17
N LEU A 65 -0.05 -2.74 10.41
CA LEU A 65 0.84 -1.80 11.08
C LEU A 65 1.45 -0.85 10.04
N ILE A 66 1.28 0.46 10.21
CA ILE A 66 1.77 1.46 9.25
C ILE A 66 2.39 2.68 9.94
N ASP A 67 3.34 3.32 9.26
CA ASP A 67 3.95 4.56 9.73
C ASP A 67 2.96 5.72 9.72
N ASN A 68 3.21 6.72 10.56
CA ASN A 68 2.39 7.91 10.65
C ASN A 68 2.79 8.93 9.57
N CYS A 69 2.57 8.57 8.30
CA CYS A 69 2.79 9.43 7.15
C CYS A 69 1.52 10.25 6.82
N PRO A 70 1.62 11.53 6.44
CA PRO A 70 0.45 12.34 6.07
C PRO A 70 -0.41 11.75 4.94
N THR A 71 0.16 10.90 4.08
CA THR A 71 -0.58 10.19 3.03
C THR A 71 -1.50 9.09 3.56
N HIS A 72 -1.38 8.72 4.83
CA HIS A 72 -2.24 7.75 5.50
C HIS A 72 -3.20 8.50 6.44
N SER A 73 -3.90 9.51 5.91
CA SER A 73 -4.86 10.31 6.68
C SER A 73 -5.81 9.39 7.46
N LYS A 74 -6.17 9.79 8.68
CA LYS A 74 -7.00 8.97 9.59
C LYS A 74 -8.36 8.59 8.99
N ASP A 75 -8.82 9.37 8.01
CA ASP A 75 -10.08 9.15 7.30
C ASP A 75 -9.98 8.03 6.25
N CYS A 76 -8.76 7.60 5.88
CA CYS A 76 -8.54 6.44 5.02
C CYS A 76 -8.92 5.16 5.77
N GLY A 77 -10.01 4.52 5.37
CA GLY A 77 -10.46 3.27 5.97
C GLY A 77 -11.55 3.40 7.04
N GLU A 78 -12.29 4.50 7.10
CA GLU A 78 -13.42 4.69 8.05
C GLU A 78 -14.55 3.62 7.97
N LYS A 79 -14.48 2.65 7.06
CA LYS A 79 -15.51 1.60 6.87
C LYS A 79 -14.95 0.19 6.64
N LEU A 80 -13.70 -0.08 7.05
CA LEU A 80 -13.11 -1.42 6.91
C LEU A 80 -13.72 -2.39 7.95
N LYS A 81 -13.94 -3.65 7.55
CA LYS A 81 -14.57 -4.67 8.41
C LYS A 81 -13.60 -5.75 8.87
N ASN A 82 -12.57 -5.99 8.08
CA ASN A 82 -11.63 -7.10 8.17
C ASN A 82 -10.20 -6.62 8.40
N VAL A 83 -9.87 -5.40 7.99
CA VAL A 83 -8.54 -4.80 8.21
C VAL A 83 -8.63 -3.73 9.28
N ASN A 84 -7.89 -3.92 10.38
CA ASN A 84 -7.68 -2.90 11.39
C ASN A 84 -6.36 -2.19 11.16
N VAL A 85 -6.39 -0.88 10.93
CA VAL A 85 -5.16 -0.08 10.68
C VAL A 85 -4.65 0.47 12.01
N ILE A 86 -3.40 0.11 12.34
CA ILE A 86 -2.72 0.55 13.56
C ILE A 86 -1.53 1.42 13.15
N PHE A 87 -1.58 2.67 13.57
CA PHE A 87 -0.49 3.62 13.32
C PHE A 87 0.59 3.50 14.40
N PHE A 88 1.85 3.49 13.97
CA PHE A 88 2.96 3.67 14.89
C PHE A 88 2.88 5.06 15.55
N PRO A 89 3.40 5.21 16.79
CA PRO A 89 3.39 6.50 17.47
C PRO A 89 4.07 7.57 16.61
N PRO A 90 3.53 8.80 16.58
CA PRO A 90 4.21 9.91 15.94
C PRO A 90 5.60 10.04 16.55
N ASN A 91 6.62 9.93 15.67
CA ASN A 91 8.01 10.32 15.90
C ASN A 91 9.04 9.22 16.24
N ARG A 92 9.71 8.71 15.18
CA ARG A 92 11.19 8.63 15.10
C ARG A 92 11.65 8.94 13.67
N ARG A 93 11.66 10.23 13.28
CA ARG A 93 12.29 10.74 12.04
C ARG A 93 13.84 10.64 12.02
N LYS A 94 14.46 9.71 12.77
CA LYS A 94 15.93 9.57 12.90
C LYS A 94 16.47 8.14 12.83
N ILE A 95 15.80 7.21 12.15
CA ILE A 95 16.38 5.86 11.93
C ILE A 95 16.52 5.51 10.43
N CYS A 96 15.73 6.12 9.54
CA CYS A 96 15.78 5.77 8.10
C CYS A 96 16.82 6.53 7.26
N SER A 97 17.70 7.34 7.86
CA SER A 97 18.82 7.98 7.14
C SER A 97 20.15 7.23 7.25
N HIS A 98 20.18 6.06 7.90
CA HIS A 98 21.42 5.28 8.08
C HIS A 98 21.45 3.95 7.31
N TRP A 99 20.43 3.65 6.50
CA TRP A 99 20.37 2.42 5.70
C TRP A 99 20.23 2.66 4.19
N ILE A 100 20.42 3.90 3.74
CA ILE A 100 20.67 4.22 2.33
C ILE A 100 21.86 5.18 2.31
N SER A 101 23.04 4.60 2.29
CA SER A 101 24.29 5.27 1.96
C SER A 101 25.12 4.24 1.20
N GLU A 102 25.03 4.30 -0.13
CA GLU A 102 26.19 4.12 -1.00
C GLU A 102 26.62 5.51 -1.45
#